data_AF-A0A812W471-F1
#
_entry.id   AF-A0A812W471-F1
#
_cell.length_a   1.000
_cell.length_b   1.000
_cell.length_c   1.000
_cell.angle_alpha   90.00
_cell.angle_beta   90.00
_cell.angle_gamma   90.00
#
_symmetry.space_group_name_H-M   'P 1'
#
loop_
_entity.id
_entity.type
_entity.pdbx_description
1 polymer ?
#
loop_
_entity_poly.entity_id
_entity_poly.type
_entity_poly.pdbx_seq_one_letter_code
_entity_poly.pdbx_strand_id
1 'polypeptide(L)'
;MLPNPQCPSVPPSAKFSQHVLIQGRQLLYRTLDGASESDFDDGATERYEERARLIFRSLQLPLLHDRTLQLLEVRIGGPRVDDSGWQRLPPTDAHGVVEANVRFSDDDIQLIDRLQGNVAVEVRLAETGDTVDSTAAPQRRPSAAPVQAVAELLSPDGFGVISDIDDTVKVTEVFYGIKAVLQNTFLKTFDAVPGMAALYQGWAKQRASFHYVSKSPPELHGPLSDFLQKKGFPVSSVHLCPLLGRDRANFKLRQVTSLLSQFPNRKFILVGDSGERDAEVYAEIMRKHPSQVLKVLIRAVMAEDVENIEKARAAFKGIDEAKWQVFTDPADIVEPESRSKKLYEEAQVYLHKAVTGYFSPLTLHEEEVWHDYGLVLWHVGRHMEAAHNFQNAVITNPSFPKGYNNLACALVLLGLSNQPMNVQLVQQGLQAAEQAISLAPHTPLYWRNAAVLLSMTGDQQSAIAAWERFRQADPRTAAAEEALGGIPRDCTWEFYFR
;
A
#
# COMPACT_ATOMS: atom_id res chain seq x y z
N MET A 1 17.77 5.93 -40.33
CA MET A 1 17.11 4.72 -40.88
C MET A 1 18.14 3.61 -40.93
N LEU A 2 18.10 2.70 -39.96
CA LEU A 2 18.89 1.47 -39.96
C LEU A 2 17.93 0.29 -40.16
N PRO A 3 18.32 -0.75 -40.92
CA PRO A 3 17.39 -1.72 -41.47
C PRO A 3 16.94 -2.74 -40.41
N ASN A 4 15.69 -3.18 -40.57
CA ASN A 4 15.01 -4.18 -39.76
C ASN A 4 15.71 -5.55 -39.90
N PRO A 5 16.19 -6.19 -38.83
CA PRO A 5 16.73 -7.54 -38.93
C PRO A 5 15.56 -8.52 -39.09
N GLN A 6 15.52 -9.20 -40.23
CA GLN A 6 14.56 -10.28 -40.49
C GLN A 6 14.75 -11.39 -39.44
N CYS A 7 13.65 -11.76 -38.78
CA CYS A 7 13.60 -12.94 -37.90
C CYS A 7 14.08 -14.19 -38.66
N PRO A 8 15.00 -14.99 -38.10
CA PRO A 8 15.34 -16.28 -38.69
C PRO A 8 14.13 -17.23 -38.62
N SER A 9 13.87 -17.90 -39.74
CA SER A 9 12.82 -18.92 -39.88
C SER A 9 12.98 -20.04 -38.85
N VAL A 10 11.90 -20.34 -38.14
CA VAL A 10 11.82 -21.39 -37.11
C VAL A 10 12.02 -22.78 -37.75
N PRO A 11 12.90 -23.65 -37.22
CA PRO A 11 13.11 -25.00 -37.74
C PRO A 11 11.90 -25.93 -37.45
N PRO A 12 11.75 -27.04 -38.20
CA PRO A 12 10.55 -27.88 -38.17
C PRO A 12 10.51 -28.81 -36.95
N SER A 13 10.29 -28.25 -35.77
CA SER A 13 9.67 -28.93 -34.61
C SER A 13 8.19 -28.51 -34.41
N ALA A 14 7.66 -27.72 -35.35
CA ALA A 14 6.39 -26.99 -35.27
C ALA A 14 5.10 -27.83 -35.28
N LYS A 15 5.15 -29.13 -35.59
CA LYS A 15 3.92 -29.96 -35.68
C LYS A 15 3.35 -30.38 -34.33
N PHE A 16 4.19 -30.53 -33.30
CA PHE A 16 3.74 -30.94 -31.97
C PHE A 16 3.25 -29.74 -31.14
N SER A 17 3.87 -28.57 -31.31
CA SER A 17 3.48 -27.32 -30.65
C SER A 17 2.12 -26.78 -31.12
N GLN A 18 1.81 -26.87 -32.42
CA GLN A 18 0.45 -26.55 -32.91
C GLN A 18 -0.60 -27.47 -32.31
N HIS A 19 -0.34 -28.78 -32.21
CA HIS A 19 -1.28 -29.73 -31.64
C HIS A 19 -1.57 -29.44 -30.15
N VAL A 20 -0.55 -29.09 -29.38
CA VAL A 20 -0.69 -28.67 -27.98
C VAL A 20 -1.47 -27.38 -27.83
N LEU A 21 -1.23 -26.39 -28.71
CA LEU A 21 -1.99 -25.15 -28.69
C LEU A 21 -3.45 -25.37 -29.08
N ILE A 22 -3.72 -26.24 -30.04
CA ILE A 22 -5.07 -26.65 -30.46
C ILE A 22 -5.79 -27.40 -29.33
N GLN A 23 -5.12 -28.37 -28.68
CA GLN A 23 -5.70 -29.10 -27.55
C GLN A 23 -5.91 -28.19 -26.33
N GLY A 24 -4.96 -27.30 -26.04
CA GLY A 24 -5.10 -26.26 -25.02
C GLY A 24 -6.27 -25.33 -25.32
N ARG A 25 -6.47 -24.97 -26.59
CA ARG A 25 -7.57 -24.11 -27.04
C ARG A 25 -8.91 -24.82 -26.91
N GLN A 26 -8.97 -26.11 -27.27
CA GLN A 26 -10.12 -26.98 -27.06
C GLN A 26 -10.41 -27.27 -25.58
N LEU A 27 -9.39 -27.32 -24.73
CA LEU A 27 -9.54 -27.43 -23.29
C LEU A 27 -10.07 -26.11 -22.72
N LEU A 28 -9.54 -24.96 -23.17
CA LEU A 28 -10.04 -23.65 -22.79
C LEU A 28 -11.52 -23.51 -23.21
N TYR A 29 -11.88 -23.84 -24.45
CA TYR A 29 -13.28 -23.84 -24.93
C TYR A 29 -14.19 -24.75 -24.10
N ARG A 30 -13.73 -25.94 -23.70
CA ARG A 30 -14.49 -26.85 -22.84
C ARG A 30 -14.59 -26.38 -21.38
N THR A 31 -13.58 -25.66 -20.89
CA THR A 31 -13.56 -25.16 -19.50
C THR A 31 -14.34 -23.86 -19.37
N LEU A 32 -14.40 -23.06 -20.44
CA LEU A 32 -15.14 -21.81 -20.52
C LEU A 32 -16.55 -22.08 -21.05
N ASP A 33 -17.41 -22.69 -20.24
CA ASP A 33 -18.78 -23.09 -20.62
C ASP A 33 -19.54 -21.94 -21.31
N GLY A 34 -19.79 -22.01 -22.62
CA GLY A 34 -20.44 -20.94 -23.41
C GLY A 34 -19.53 -19.91 -24.12
N ALA A 35 -18.21 -20.07 -24.10
CA ALA A 35 -17.33 -19.29 -24.97
C ALA A 35 -17.43 -19.77 -26.43
N SER A 36 -17.58 -18.82 -27.35
CA SER A 36 -17.77 -19.04 -28.79
C SER A 36 -16.58 -18.50 -29.60
N GLU A 37 -16.46 -18.87 -30.87
CA GLU A 37 -15.43 -18.30 -31.76
C GLU A 37 -15.51 -16.78 -31.87
N SER A 38 -16.70 -16.17 -31.66
CA SER A 38 -16.87 -14.71 -31.69
C SER A 38 -16.31 -13.98 -30.47
N ASP A 39 -15.97 -14.68 -29.38
CA ASP A 39 -15.30 -14.09 -28.22
C ASP A 39 -13.78 -13.92 -28.44
N PHE A 40 -13.27 -14.38 -29.58
CA PHE A 40 -11.87 -14.34 -29.98
C PHE A 40 -11.71 -13.41 -31.18
N ASP A 41 -11.51 -12.11 -30.92
CA ASP A 41 -10.96 -11.23 -31.97
C ASP A 41 -9.53 -11.66 -32.35
N ASP A 42 -9.02 -11.17 -33.47
CA ASP A 42 -7.68 -11.53 -33.96
C ASP A 42 -6.60 -11.26 -32.89
N GLY A 43 -6.77 -10.18 -32.11
CA GLY A 43 -5.88 -9.85 -30.99
C GLY A 43 -5.97 -10.83 -29.81
N ALA A 44 -7.16 -11.35 -29.49
CA ALA A 44 -7.38 -12.31 -28.42
C ALA A 44 -6.79 -13.67 -28.78
N THR A 45 -6.85 -14.04 -30.06
CA THR A 45 -6.20 -15.24 -30.58
C THR A 45 -4.68 -15.12 -30.45
N GLU A 46 -4.09 -13.99 -30.83
CA GLU A 46 -2.64 -13.77 -30.70
C GLU A 46 -2.18 -13.78 -29.23
N ARG A 47 -2.91 -13.09 -28.34
CA ARG A 47 -2.65 -13.09 -26.89
C ARG A 47 -2.76 -14.48 -26.28
N TYR A 48 -3.79 -15.23 -26.67
CA TYR A 48 -3.98 -16.60 -26.24
C TYR A 48 -2.79 -17.44 -26.66
N GLU A 49 -2.42 -17.41 -27.93
CA GLU A 49 -1.31 -18.20 -28.45
C GLU A 49 0.02 -17.84 -27.79
N GLU A 50 0.30 -16.56 -27.59
CA GLU A 50 1.51 -16.08 -26.91
C GLU A 50 1.59 -16.63 -25.47
N ARG A 51 0.56 -16.38 -24.66
CA ARG A 51 0.55 -16.73 -23.23
C ARG A 51 0.42 -18.24 -23.01
N ALA A 52 -0.38 -18.92 -23.83
CA ALA A 52 -0.51 -20.38 -23.81
C ALA A 52 0.79 -21.06 -24.21
N ARG A 53 1.52 -20.54 -25.22
CA ARG A 53 2.85 -21.06 -25.58
C ARG A 53 3.82 -20.98 -24.39
N LEU A 54 3.82 -19.85 -23.67
CA LEU A 54 4.69 -19.66 -22.51
C LEU A 54 4.39 -20.69 -21.41
N ILE A 55 3.13 -20.79 -20.99
CA ILE A 55 2.71 -21.66 -19.87
C ILE A 55 2.74 -23.16 -20.24
N PHE A 56 2.28 -23.55 -21.43
CA PHE A 56 2.29 -24.96 -21.80
C PHE A 56 3.70 -25.49 -22.07
N ARG A 57 4.61 -24.64 -22.58
CA ARG A 57 6.02 -25.02 -22.75
C ARG A 57 6.64 -25.44 -21.41
N SER A 58 6.40 -24.70 -20.33
CA SER A 58 6.98 -25.02 -19.02
C SER A 58 6.33 -26.23 -18.35
N LEU A 59 5.04 -26.47 -18.55
CA LEU A 59 4.35 -27.67 -18.07
C LEU A 59 4.81 -28.96 -18.78
N GLN A 60 5.22 -28.86 -20.05
CA GLN A 60 5.63 -30.01 -20.86
C GLN A 60 7.14 -30.32 -20.79
N LEU A 61 7.98 -29.32 -20.51
CA LEU A 61 9.43 -29.50 -20.37
C LEU A 61 9.84 -30.64 -19.40
N PRO A 62 9.21 -30.82 -18.23
CA PRO A 62 9.52 -31.93 -17.31
C PRO A 62 9.24 -33.32 -17.87
N LEU A 63 8.39 -33.43 -18.90
CA LEU A 63 7.90 -34.69 -19.46
C LEU A 63 8.68 -35.14 -20.71
N LEU A 64 9.55 -34.29 -21.29
CA LEU A 64 10.03 -34.47 -22.66
C LEU A 64 11.55 -34.66 -22.84
N HIS A 65 12.43 -34.42 -21.85
CA HIS A 65 13.88 -34.48 -22.09
C HIS A 65 14.71 -35.12 -20.98
N ASP A 66 15.77 -35.82 -21.41
CA ASP A 66 16.94 -36.21 -20.61
C ASP A 66 17.65 -34.95 -20.09
N ARG A 67 17.83 -34.87 -18.77
CA ARG A 67 18.05 -33.62 -18.01
C ARG A 67 19.48 -33.10 -18.14
N THR A 68 19.75 -32.25 -19.12
CA THR A 68 20.94 -31.41 -19.07
C THR A 68 20.59 -30.10 -18.34
N LEU A 69 20.86 -30.06 -17.03
CA LEU A 69 20.80 -28.82 -16.26
C LEU A 69 21.78 -27.82 -16.90
N GLN A 70 21.32 -26.59 -17.11
CA GLN A 70 22.16 -25.56 -17.70
C GLN A 70 22.96 -24.87 -16.61
N LEU A 71 24.21 -24.51 -16.94
CA LEU A 71 25.04 -23.65 -16.12
C LEU A 71 24.97 -22.24 -16.69
N LEU A 72 24.67 -21.29 -15.83
CA LEU A 72 24.60 -19.87 -16.17
C LEU A 72 25.73 -19.12 -15.49
N GLU A 73 26.21 -18.06 -16.14
CA GLU A 73 27.11 -17.08 -15.55
C GLU A 73 26.43 -15.72 -15.54
N VAL A 74 26.69 -14.94 -14.49
CA VAL A 74 26.17 -13.58 -14.33
C VAL A 74 27.29 -12.61 -14.03
N ARG A 75 27.18 -11.39 -14.54
CA ARG A 75 28.03 -10.26 -14.12
C ARG A 75 27.22 -8.99 -14.06
N ILE A 76 27.80 -7.97 -13.44
CA ILE A 76 27.34 -6.60 -13.62
C ILE A 76 28.14 -5.93 -14.73
N GLY A 77 27.43 -5.39 -15.72
CA GLY A 77 27.98 -4.64 -16.85
C GLY A 77 28.06 -3.14 -16.56
N GLY A 78 29.26 -2.65 -16.29
CA GLY A 78 29.65 -1.25 -16.53
C GLY A 78 30.59 -1.16 -17.74
N PRO A 79 31.17 0.01 -18.07
CA PRO A 79 32.15 0.12 -19.16
C PRO A 79 33.49 -0.53 -18.74
N ARG A 80 33.52 -1.86 -18.67
CA ARG A 80 34.74 -2.67 -18.54
C ARG A 80 35.13 -3.21 -19.91
N VAL A 81 36.42 -3.14 -20.20
CA VAL A 81 37.02 -3.43 -21.52
C VAL A 81 37.34 -4.93 -21.68
N ASP A 82 37.15 -5.76 -20.64
CA ASP A 82 37.54 -7.17 -20.63
C ASP A 82 36.42 -8.14 -20.21
N ASP A 83 36.66 -9.44 -20.43
CA ASP A 83 35.78 -10.56 -20.08
C ASP A 83 35.86 -10.95 -18.58
N SER A 84 36.44 -10.09 -17.74
CA SER A 84 36.58 -10.34 -16.30
C SER A 84 35.24 -10.12 -15.56
N GLY A 85 35.01 -10.85 -14.46
CA GLY A 85 33.88 -10.60 -13.55
C GLY A 85 32.64 -11.49 -13.71
N TRP A 86 32.67 -12.51 -14.57
CA TRP A 86 31.61 -13.54 -14.62
C TRP A 86 31.61 -14.42 -13.37
N GLN A 87 30.47 -14.52 -12.70
CA GLN A 87 30.23 -15.41 -11.57
C GLN A 87 29.33 -16.58 -12.00
N ARG A 88 29.74 -17.81 -11.71
CA ARG A 88 28.93 -19.00 -11.99
C ARG A 88 27.75 -19.08 -11.02
N LEU A 89 26.57 -19.29 -11.58
CA LEU A 89 25.36 -19.60 -10.84
C LEU A 89 25.24 -21.12 -10.58
N PRO A 90 24.43 -21.54 -9.59
CA PRO A 90 24.03 -22.93 -9.48
C PRO A 90 23.40 -23.44 -10.78
N PRO A 91 23.43 -24.77 -11.03
CA PRO A 91 22.70 -25.34 -12.17
C PRO A 91 21.23 -24.98 -12.11
N THR A 92 20.61 -24.76 -13.27
CA THR A 92 19.16 -24.56 -13.35
C THR A 92 18.41 -25.77 -12.80
N ASP A 93 17.17 -25.56 -12.39
CA ASP A 93 16.24 -26.64 -12.09
C ASP A 93 15.72 -27.31 -13.38
N ALA A 94 14.78 -28.26 -13.22
CA ALA A 94 14.16 -28.98 -14.33
C ALA A 94 13.29 -28.08 -15.25
N HIS A 95 12.99 -26.85 -14.82
CA HIS A 95 12.25 -25.85 -15.59
C HIS A 95 13.17 -24.82 -16.25
N GLY A 96 14.50 -24.94 -16.07
CA GLY A 96 15.47 -23.99 -16.60
C GLY A 96 15.60 -22.71 -15.78
N VAL A 97 15.16 -22.74 -14.52
CA VAL A 97 15.19 -21.59 -13.60
C VAL A 97 16.31 -21.76 -12.57
N VAL A 98 17.00 -20.67 -12.22
CA VAL A 98 17.95 -20.63 -11.11
C VAL A 98 17.63 -19.44 -10.20
N GLU A 99 17.65 -19.68 -8.89
CA GLU A 99 17.56 -18.65 -7.86
C GLU A 99 18.85 -18.67 -7.04
N ALA A 100 19.54 -17.53 -6.95
CA ALA A 100 20.83 -17.44 -6.27
C ALA A 100 21.09 -16.02 -5.74
N ASN A 101 21.76 -15.97 -4.57
CA ASN A 101 22.30 -14.72 -4.04
C ASN A 101 23.70 -14.49 -4.61
N VAL A 102 23.88 -13.39 -5.34
CA VAL A 102 25.14 -13.02 -5.97
C VAL A 102 25.70 -11.80 -5.25
N ARG A 103 26.96 -11.86 -4.82
CA ARG A 103 27.62 -10.76 -4.12
C ARG A 103 28.57 -10.03 -5.07
N PHE A 104 28.54 -8.71 -5.02
CA PHE A 104 29.43 -7.84 -5.79
C PHE A 104 30.25 -6.98 -4.82
N SER A 105 31.45 -6.57 -5.24
CA SER A 105 32.35 -5.78 -4.39
C SER A 105 31.96 -4.30 -4.35
N ASP A 106 32.40 -3.57 -3.34
CA ASP A 106 32.15 -2.12 -3.22
C ASP A 106 32.73 -1.34 -4.42
N ASP A 107 33.83 -1.82 -5.00
CA ASP A 107 34.44 -1.24 -6.21
C ASP A 107 33.55 -1.45 -7.45
N ASP A 108 32.86 -2.59 -7.54
CA ASP A 108 31.84 -2.82 -8.57
C ASP A 108 30.69 -1.81 -8.37
N ILE A 109 30.22 -1.65 -7.13
CA ILE A 109 29.10 -0.76 -6.75
C ILE A 109 29.41 0.72 -6.98
N GLN A 110 30.62 1.21 -6.67
CA GLN A 110 31.00 2.61 -6.88
C GLN A 110 31.09 3.01 -8.37
N LEU A 111 31.43 2.06 -9.25
CA LEU A 111 31.43 2.29 -10.70
C LEU A 111 29.99 2.45 -11.22
N ILE A 112 29.07 1.70 -10.62
CA ILE A 112 27.64 1.61 -10.97
C ILE A 112 26.85 2.82 -10.47
N ASP A 113 27.12 3.30 -9.25
CA ASP A 113 26.39 4.40 -8.60
C ASP A 113 26.42 5.71 -9.44
N ARG A 114 27.47 5.90 -10.25
CA ARG A 114 27.59 7.04 -11.19
C ARG A 114 26.54 7.06 -12.31
N LEU A 115 25.82 5.95 -12.54
CA LEU A 115 24.80 5.80 -13.58
C LEU A 115 23.34 6.00 -13.10
N GLN A 116 23.14 6.61 -11.92
CA GLN A 116 21.80 6.92 -11.38
C GLN A 116 20.96 5.69 -11.01
N GLY A 117 21.51 4.79 -10.19
CA GLY A 117 20.74 3.78 -9.45
C GLY A 117 20.35 2.51 -10.22
N ASN A 118 20.48 2.48 -11.55
CA ASN A 118 20.23 1.28 -12.35
C ASN A 118 21.53 0.64 -12.85
N VAL A 119 21.56 -0.68 -12.79
CA VAL A 119 22.74 -1.50 -13.02
C VAL A 119 22.46 -2.45 -14.18
N ALA A 120 23.26 -2.45 -15.24
CA ALA A 120 23.14 -3.51 -16.25
C ALA A 120 23.65 -4.83 -15.65
N VAL A 121 22.84 -5.87 -15.71
CA VAL A 121 23.19 -7.22 -15.32
C VAL A 121 23.24 -8.05 -16.59
N GLU A 122 24.34 -8.74 -16.83
CA GLU A 122 24.50 -9.58 -18.01
C GLU A 122 24.49 -11.04 -17.59
N VAL A 123 23.73 -11.87 -18.30
CA VAL A 123 23.61 -13.31 -18.06
C VAL A 123 23.93 -14.06 -19.34
N ARG A 124 24.75 -15.11 -19.25
CA ARG A 124 25.06 -16.00 -20.38
C ARG A 124 25.03 -17.46 -19.96
N LEU A 125 24.96 -18.35 -20.95
CA LEU A 125 25.28 -19.76 -20.74
C LEU A 125 26.78 -19.88 -20.44
N ALA A 126 27.12 -20.62 -19.39
CA ALA A 126 28.51 -20.91 -19.08
C ALA A 126 29.15 -21.65 -20.27
N GLU A 127 30.39 -21.31 -20.61
CA GLU A 127 31.12 -22.08 -21.61
C GLU A 127 31.33 -23.50 -21.07
N THR A 128 30.76 -24.50 -21.75
CA THR A 128 30.95 -25.91 -21.44
C THR A 128 32.38 -26.31 -21.79
N GLY A 129 33.31 -26.05 -20.85
CA GLY A 129 34.69 -26.50 -20.88
C GLY A 129 34.97 -27.72 -20.00
N ASP A 130 34.11 -28.02 -19.01
CA ASP A 130 34.35 -29.08 -18.04
C ASP A 130 33.15 -30.06 -18.02
N THR A 131 33.17 -31.05 -18.91
CA THR A 131 32.38 -32.26 -18.67
C THR A 131 33.02 -33.02 -17.51
N VAL A 132 32.20 -33.44 -16.54
CA VAL A 132 32.58 -34.41 -15.48
C VAL A 132 32.80 -35.82 -16.06
N ASP A 133 32.85 -35.98 -17.39
CA ASP A 133 33.20 -37.22 -18.04
C ASP A 133 34.07 -36.96 -19.27
N SER A 134 35.29 -37.50 -19.24
CA SER A 134 36.38 -37.24 -20.18
C SER A 134 36.41 -38.30 -21.28
N THR A 135 35.50 -38.27 -22.27
CA THR A 135 35.67 -39.12 -23.47
C THR A 135 35.19 -38.53 -24.81
N ALA A 136 34.65 -37.31 -24.85
CA ALA A 136 34.24 -36.69 -26.12
C ALA A 136 34.92 -35.33 -26.34
N ALA A 137 35.52 -35.15 -27.52
CA ALA A 137 36.18 -33.90 -27.91
C ALA A 137 35.21 -32.70 -27.78
N PRO A 138 35.67 -31.56 -27.23
CA PRO A 138 34.80 -30.41 -26.96
C PRO A 138 34.38 -29.78 -28.28
N GLN A 139 33.14 -30.04 -28.70
CA GLN A 139 32.49 -29.18 -29.69
C GLN A 139 32.14 -27.87 -29.00
N ARG A 140 32.98 -26.84 -29.20
CA ARG A 140 32.64 -25.45 -28.88
C ARG A 140 31.37 -25.08 -29.64
N ARG A 141 30.21 -25.18 -28.99
CA ARG A 141 29.03 -24.45 -29.44
C ARG A 141 29.34 -22.97 -29.24
N PRO A 142 29.05 -22.08 -30.21
CA PRO A 142 29.20 -20.65 -29.99
C PRO A 142 28.33 -20.28 -28.79
N SER A 143 28.97 -19.77 -27.73
CA SER A 143 28.30 -19.21 -26.56
C SER A 143 27.31 -18.15 -27.07
N ALA A 144 26.03 -18.29 -26.73
CA ALA A 144 25.04 -17.29 -27.10
C ALA A 144 25.47 -15.94 -26.51
N ALA A 145 25.31 -14.85 -27.26
CA ALA A 145 25.63 -13.52 -26.77
C ALA A 145 24.94 -13.27 -25.42
N PRO A 146 25.61 -12.63 -24.45
CA PRO A 146 25.01 -12.30 -23.17
C PRO A 146 23.66 -11.58 -23.32
N VAL A 147 22.68 -12.00 -22.53
CA VAL A 147 21.42 -11.29 -22.38
C VAL A 147 21.61 -10.21 -21.32
N GLN A 148 21.19 -8.99 -21.64
CA GLN A 148 21.23 -7.87 -20.69
C GLN A 148 19.89 -7.71 -19.97
N ALA A 149 19.97 -7.45 -18.68
CA ALA A 149 18.88 -7.05 -17.79
C ALA A 149 19.29 -5.78 -17.04
N VAL A 150 18.34 -5.15 -16.35
CA VAL A 150 18.61 -3.98 -15.49
C VAL A 150 18.16 -4.33 -14.08
N ALA A 151 19.01 -4.07 -13.09
CA ALA A 151 18.71 -4.16 -11.67
C ALA A 151 18.72 -2.77 -11.04
N GLU A 152 17.74 -2.48 -10.20
CA GLU A 152 17.71 -1.25 -9.40
C GLU A 152 18.49 -1.45 -8.10
N LEU A 153 19.40 -0.52 -7.80
CA LEU A 153 20.15 -0.49 -6.54
C LEU A 153 19.36 0.30 -5.50
N LEU A 154 18.90 -0.39 -4.46
CA LEU A 154 18.14 0.21 -3.37
C LEU A 154 19.06 0.55 -2.19
N SER A 155 18.95 1.78 -1.66
CA SER A 155 19.60 2.17 -0.39
C SER A 155 19.18 1.24 0.77
N PRO A 156 20.02 1.00 1.79
CA PRO A 156 19.61 0.24 2.97
C PRO A 156 18.44 0.88 3.75
N ASP A 157 18.26 2.20 3.63
CA ASP A 157 17.22 2.97 4.28
C ASP A 157 16.16 3.46 3.28
N GLY A 158 14.98 3.83 3.78
CA GLY A 158 13.89 4.40 3.00
C GLY A 158 12.61 3.59 3.03
N PHE A 159 11.69 3.94 2.15
CA PHE A 159 10.36 3.36 2.07
C PHE A 159 10.25 2.40 0.88
N GLY A 160 9.53 1.30 1.07
CA GLY A 160 9.16 0.36 0.02
C GLY A 160 7.67 0.07 0.05
N VAL A 161 7.14 -0.28 -1.11
CA VAL A 161 5.78 -0.78 -1.28
C VAL A 161 5.88 -2.21 -1.75
N ILE A 162 5.24 -3.12 -1.03
CA ILE A 162 5.08 -4.50 -1.47
C ILE A 162 3.62 -4.69 -1.87
N SER A 163 3.38 -4.85 -3.16
CA SER A 163 2.05 -4.86 -3.76
C SER A 163 1.74 -6.23 -4.35
N ASP A 164 0.53 -6.72 -4.16
CA ASP A 164 -0.01 -7.72 -5.07
C ASP A 164 -0.26 -7.11 -6.47
N ILE A 165 -0.41 -7.99 -7.47
CA ILE A 165 -0.74 -7.61 -8.85
C ILE A 165 -2.23 -7.79 -9.12
N ASP A 166 -2.69 -9.03 -9.01
CA ASP A 166 -4.02 -9.47 -9.45
C ASP A 166 -5.08 -8.85 -8.52
N ASP A 167 -6.10 -8.23 -9.10
CA ASP A 167 -7.15 -7.47 -8.44
C ASP A 167 -6.69 -6.37 -7.46
N THR A 168 -5.39 -6.02 -7.46
CA THR A 168 -4.82 -4.91 -6.68
C THR A 168 -4.42 -3.75 -7.60
N VAL A 169 -3.59 -4.03 -8.62
CA VAL A 169 -3.20 -3.05 -9.66
C VAL A 169 -3.65 -3.44 -11.05
N LYS A 170 -3.94 -4.72 -11.29
CA LYS A 170 -4.48 -5.26 -12.53
C LYS A 170 -5.90 -5.78 -12.27
N VAL A 171 -6.86 -5.35 -13.08
CA VAL A 171 -8.22 -5.90 -13.04
C VAL A 171 -8.18 -7.31 -13.61
N THR A 172 -8.41 -8.32 -12.76
CA THR A 172 -8.35 -9.74 -13.16
C THR A 172 -9.59 -10.52 -12.81
N GLU A 173 -10.45 -10.00 -11.94
CA GLU A 173 -11.72 -10.61 -11.54
C GLU A 173 -11.52 -12.07 -11.10
N VAL A 174 -10.39 -12.38 -10.43
CA VAL A 174 -10.00 -13.73 -9.99
C VAL A 174 -11.10 -14.37 -9.12
N PHE A 175 -11.87 -13.51 -8.45
CA PHE A 175 -13.02 -13.84 -7.64
C PHE A 175 -14.12 -14.66 -8.36
N TYR A 176 -14.32 -14.48 -9.66
CA TYR A 176 -15.33 -15.26 -10.42
C TYR A 176 -14.89 -16.71 -10.75
N GLY A 177 -13.75 -17.15 -10.19
CA GLY A 177 -13.26 -18.51 -10.26
C GLY A 177 -12.33 -18.79 -11.45
N ILE A 178 -11.89 -20.05 -11.56
CA ILE A 178 -10.90 -20.50 -12.56
C ILE A 178 -11.27 -20.08 -14.00
N LYS A 179 -12.56 -20.00 -14.32
CA LYS A 179 -13.06 -19.57 -15.63
C LYS A 179 -12.66 -18.12 -15.95
N ALA A 180 -12.89 -17.19 -15.04
CA ALA A 180 -12.54 -15.77 -15.21
C ALA A 180 -11.02 -15.56 -15.19
N VAL A 181 -10.31 -16.30 -14.33
CA VAL A 181 -8.84 -16.31 -14.31
C VAL A 181 -8.29 -16.73 -15.68
N LEU A 182 -8.82 -17.81 -16.27
CA LEU A 182 -8.39 -18.27 -17.59
C LEU A 182 -8.75 -17.26 -18.69
N GLN A 183 -9.94 -16.64 -18.66
CA GLN A 183 -10.33 -15.63 -19.65
C GLN A 183 -9.47 -14.37 -19.55
N ASN A 184 -9.30 -13.81 -18.35
CA ASN A 184 -8.58 -12.56 -18.16
C ASN A 184 -7.06 -12.75 -18.30
N THR A 185 -6.55 -13.95 -17.97
CA THR A 185 -5.14 -14.30 -18.18
C THR A 185 -4.82 -14.59 -19.63
N PHE A 186 -5.67 -15.29 -20.39
CA PHE A 186 -5.32 -15.73 -21.75
C PHE A 186 -5.95 -14.91 -22.87
N LEU A 187 -7.11 -14.29 -22.66
CA LEU A 187 -7.92 -13.70 -23.75
C LEU A 187 -7.97 -12.18 -23.73
N LYS A 188 -8.02 -11.57 -22.52
CA LYS A 188 -8.16 -10.11 -22.38
C LYS A 188 -6.82 -9.37 -22.27
N THR A 189 -6.86 -8.08 -22.59
CA THR A 189 -5.81 -7.12 -22.24
C THR A 189 -5.70 -7.01 -20.72
N PHE A 190 -4.50 -6.74 -20.23
CA PHE A 190 -4.32 -6.42 -18.81
C PHE A 190 -4.67 -4.94 -18.63
N ASP A 191 -5.71 -4.69 -17.84
CA ASP A 191 -6.17 -3.34 -17.54
C ASP A 191 -5.84 -2.95 -16.11
N ALA A 192 -5.44 -1.68 -15.96
CA ALA A 192 -5.02 -1.16 -14.67
C ALA A 192 -6.26 -0.81 -13.84
N VAL A 193 -6.19 -1.06 -12.54
CA VAL A 193 -7.17 -0.52 -11.60
C VAL A 193 -7.08 1.01 -11.67
N PRO A 194 -8.20 1.73 -11.93
CA PRO A 194 -8.21 3.18 -12.03
C PRO A 194 -7.60 3.85 -10.78
N GLY A 195 -6.79 4.89 -10.96
CA GLY A 195 -6.17 5.64 -9.86
C GLY A 195 -4.91 5.02 -9.25
N MET A 196 -4.74 3.71 -9.29
CA MET A 196 -3.60 3.03 -8.64
C MET A 196 -2.24 3.42 -9.23
N ALA A 197 -2.14 3.55 -10.56
CA ALA A 197 -0.90 3.96 -11.21
C ALA A 197 -0.48 5.38 -10.79
N ALA A 198 -1.43 6.31 -10.73
CA ALA A 198 -1.18 7.69 -10.30
C ALA A 198 -0.75 7.76 -8.82
N LEU A 199 -1.39 6.96 -7.96
CA LEU A 199 -1.02 6.83 -6.56
C LEU A 199 0.43 6.32 -6.40
N TYR A 200 0.76 5.23 -7.08
CA TYR A 200 2.09 4.62 -6.98
C TYR A 200 3.17 5.53 -7.57
N GLN A 201 2.89 6.22 -8.67
CA GLN A 201 3.78 7.26 -9.19
C GLN A 201 3.99 8.41 -8.18
N GLY A 202 2.95 8.79 -7.43
CA GLY A 202 3.05 9.77 -6.36
C GLY A 202 4.04 9.35 -5.27
N TRP A 203 3.96 8.10 -4.81
CA TRP A 203 4.90 7.54 -3.83
C TRP A 203 6.31 7.30 -4.42
N ALA A 204 6.43 6.91 -5.68
CA ALA A 204 7.71 6.78 -6.36
C ALA A 204 8.46 8.11 -6.47
N LYS A 205 7.75 9.23 -6.68
CA LYS A 205 8.34 10.58 -6.63
C LYS A 205 8.92 10.91 -5.26
N GLN A 206 8.41 10.28 -4.20
CA GLN A 206 8.96 10.36 -2.83
C GLN A 206 10.03 9.29 -2.56
N ARG A 207 10.56 8.66 -3.61
CA ARG A 207 11.62 7.63 -3.57
C ARG A 207 11.21 6.32 -2.90
N ALA A 208 9.92 5.97 -2.93
CA ALA A 208 9.49 4.63 -2.55
C ALA A 208 9.92 3.59 -3.62
N SER A 209 10.46 2.45 -3.18
CA SER A 209 10.71 1.29 -4.05
C SER A 209 9.46 0.43 -4.20
N PHE A 210 9.33 -0.33 -5.29
CA PHE A 210 8.12 -1.09 -5.61
C PHE A 210 8.40 -2.56 -5.92
N HIS A 211 7.98 -3.43 -5.01
CA HIS A 211 8.13 -4.87 -5.13
C HIS A 211 6.74 -5.49 -5.35
N TYR A 212 6.57 -6.20 -6.46
CA TYR A 212 5.31 -6.88 -6.76
C TYR A 212 5.41 -8.36 -6.39
N VAL A 213 4.39 -8.90 -5.71
CA VAL A 213 4.34 -10.31 -5.31
C VAL A 213 3.00 -10.90 -5.73
N SER A 214 3.01 -11.81 -6.71
CA SER A 214 1.77 -12.42 -7.25
C SER A 214 1.84 -13.94 -7.28
N LYS A 215 0.66 -14.58 -7.14
CA LYS A 215 0.50 -16.03 -7.32
C LYS A 215 0.45 -16.46 -8.79
N SER A 216 0.54 -15.49 -9.72
CA SER A 216 0.70 -15.72 -11.14
C SER A 216 1.99 -16.50 -11.43
N PRO A 217 1.99 -17.32 -12.48
CA PRO A 217 3.10 -18.21 -12.79
C PRO A 217 4.28 -17.44 -13.44
N PRO A 218 5.54 -17.84 -13.20
CA PRO A 218 6.74 -17.12 -13.68
C PRO A 218 6.78 -16.87 -15.19
N GLU A 219 6.11 -17.72 -15.97
CA GLU A 219 5.97 -17.60 -17.42
C GLU A 219 5.26 -16.31 -17.84
N LEU A 220 4.47 -15.71 -16.95
CA LEU A 220 3.83 -14.42 -17.17
C LEU A 220 4.71 -13.22 -16.79
N HIS A 221 5.98 -13.43 -16.39
CA HIS A 221 6.88 -12.34 -16.00
C HIS A 221 6.98 -11.26 -17.09
N GLY A 222 7.23 -11.65 -18.34
CA GLY A 222 7.29 -10.72 -19.49
C GLY A 222 5.99 -9.93 -19.66
N PRO A 223 4.84 -10.59 -19.91
CA PRO A 223 3.56 -9.93 -20.06
C PRO A 223 3.14 -9.03 -18.89
N LEU A 224 3.43 -9.41 -17.64
CA LEU A 224 3.11 -8.61 -16.46
C LEU A 224 4.03 -7.41 -16.31
N SER A 225 5.33 -7.57 -16.56
CA SER A 225 6.31 -6.47 -16.53
C SER A 225 5.98 -5.42 -17.60
N ASP A 226 5.65 -5.88 -18.81
CA ASP A 226 5.17 -5.06 -19.92
C ASP A 226 3.92 -4.25 -19.52
N PHE A 227 2.96 -4.90 -18.87
CA PHE A 227 1.76 -4.25 -18.39
C PHE A 227 2.07 -3.16 -17.37
N LEU A 228 2.86 -3.48 -16.34
CA LEU A 228 3.25 -2.52 -15.30
C LEU A 228 3.93 -1.30 -15.92
N GLN A 229 4.89 -1.51 -16.81
CA GLN A 229 5.61 -0.45 -17.50
C GLN A 229 4.69 0.39 -18.41
N LYS A 230 3.89 -0.25 -19.27
CA LYS A 230 2.98 0.44 -20.22
C LYS A 230 1.91 1.27 -19.51
N LYS A 231 1.45 0.82 -18.33
CA LYS A 231 0.46 1.54 -17.52
C LYS A 231 1.10 2.53 -16.54
N GLY A 232 2.44 2.64 -16.53
CA GLY A 232 3.18 3.63 -15.76
C GLY A 232 3.38 3.29 -14.29
N PHE A 233 3.26 2.02 -13.90
CA PHE A 233 3.59 1.58 -12.55
C PHE A 233 5.12 1.59 -12.35
N PRO A 234 5.62 2.14 -11.23
CA PRO A 234 7.03 2.02 -10.86
C PRO A 234 7.35 0.56 -10.52
N VAL A 235 8.50 0.04 -10.96
CA VAL A 235 8.89 -1.37 -10.75
C VAL A 235 10.33 -1.46 -10.30
N SER A 236 10.55 -2.01 -9.10
CA SER A 236 11.87 -2.40 -8.60
C SER A 236 12.11 -3.91 -8.76
N SER A 237 11.08 -4.73 -8.49
CA SER A 237 11.17 -6.19 -8.66
C SER A 237 9.79 -6.84 -8.80
N VAL A 238 9.70 -7.97 -9.49
CA VAL A 238 8.48 -8.78 -9.63
C VAL A 238 8.77 -10.22 -9.19
N HIS A 239 7.99 -10.71 -8.22
CA HIS A 239 8.13 -12.04 -7.63
C HIS A 239 6.89 -12.88 -7.92
N LEU A 240 7.07 -14.00 -8.62
CA LEU A 240 5.99 -14.84 -9.14
C LEU A 240 6.04 -16.25 -8.54
N CYS A 241 4.90 -16.93 -8.52
CA CYS A 241 4.74 -18.22 -7.85
C CYS A 241 4.73 -19.37 -8.86
N PRO A 242 5.72 -20.29 -8.84
CA PRO A 242 5.71 -21.47 -9.70
C PRO A 242 4.40 -22.28 -9.59
N LEU A 243 3.88 -22.73 -10.73
CA LEU A 243 2.66 -23.56 -10.79
C LEU A 243 2.83 -24.90 -10.07
N LEU A 244 4.03 -25.45 -10.15
CA LEU A 244 4.43 -26.74 -9.61
C LEU A 244 5.36 -26.50 -8.42
N GLY A 245 5.00 -27.02 -7.25
CA GLY A 245 5.80 -26.84 -6.04
C GLY A 245 4.98 -27.02 -4.76
N ARG A 246 5.66 -27.37 -3.66
CA ARG A 246 5.02 -27.43 -2.35
C ARG A 246 4.77 -26.01 -1.85
N ASP A 247 3.60 -25.82 -1.25
CA ASP A 247 3.25 -24.62 -0.47
C ASP A 247 3.11 -23.30 -1.28
N ARG A 248 2.28 -23.32 -2.34
CA ARG A 248 1.78 -22.11 -3.03
C ARG A 248 0.90 -21.23 -2.13
N ALA A 249 0.23 -21.84 -1.15
CA ALA A 249 -0.65 -21.14 -0.21
C ALA A 249 0.09 -20.09 0.62
N ASN A 250 1.32 -20.41 1.08
CA ASN A 250 2.13 -19.49 1.88
C ASN A 250 3.17 -18.71 1.04
N PHE A 251 3.06 -18.69 -0.29
CA PHE A 251 4.03 -18.00 -1.15
C PHE A 251 4.17 -16.51 -0.79
N LYS A 252 3.06 -15.76 -0.71
CA LYS A 252 3.07 -14.33 -0.33
C LYS A 252 3.71 -14.13 1.06
N LEU A 253 3.35 -14.96 2.04
CA LEU A 253 3.94 -14.90 3.39
C LEU A 253 5.46 -15.06 3.36
N ARG A 254 5.97 -16.10 2.68
CA ARG A 254 7.41 -16.35 2.56
C ARG A 254 8.12 -15.24 1.81
N GLN A 255 7.56 -14.81 0.67
CA GLN A 255 8.21 -13.82 -0.19
C GLN A 255 8.28 -12.45 0.46
N VAL A 256 7.18 -11.99 1.06
CA VAL A 256 7.16 -10.71 1.78
C VAL A 256 8.13 -10.75 2.96
N THR A 257 8.13 -11.83 3.76
CA THR A 257 9.08 -11.99 4.88
C THR A 257 10.54 -12.01 4.41
N SER A 258 10.82 -12.59 3.25
CA SER A 258 12.16 -12.56 2.62
C SER A 258 12.57 -11.15 2.23
N LEU A 259 11.67 -10.36 1.64
CA LEU A 259 11.94 -8.96 1.31
C LEU A 259 12.20 -8.11 2.57
N LEU A 260 11.40 -8.31 3.61
CA LEU A 260 11.57 -7.65 4.91
C LEU A 260 12.93 -7.97 5.55
N SER A 261 13.43 -9.20 5.42
CA SER A 261 14.72 -9.62 5.98
C SER A 261 15.92 -9.13 5.15
N GLN A 262 15.76 -9.00 3.83
CA GLN A 262 16.77 -8.44 2.94
C GLN A 262 16.99 -6.94 3.17
N PHE A 263 15.96 -6.22 3.62
CA PHE A 263 16.01 -4.77 3.86
C PHE A 263 15.63 -4.40 5.31
N PRO A 264 16.46 -4.75 6.31
CA PRO A 264 16.12 -4.63 7.72
C PRO A 264 15.80 -3.20 8.17
N ASN A 265 16.44 -2.18 7.59
CA ASN A 265 16.27 -0.78 7.98
C ASN A 265 15.17 -0.05 7.20
N ARG A 266 14.69 -0.62 6.08
CA ARG A 266 13.59 -0.05 5.31
C ARG A 266 12.26 -0.21 6.01
N LYS A 267 11.31 0.67 5.67
CA LYS A 267 9.93 0.60 6.11
C LYS A 267 9.02 0.30 4.93
N PHE A 268 8.00 -0.51 5.15
CA PHE A 268 7.15 -1.03 4.09
C PHE A 268 5.68 -0.69 4.27
N ILE A 269 5.02 -0.40 3.16
CA ILE A 269 3.56 -0.42 3.00
C ILE A 269 3.21 -1.68 2.23
N LEU A 270 2.25 -2.46 2.74
CA LEU A 270 1.74 -3.64 2.03
C LEU A 270 0.43 -3.29 1.36
N VAL A 271 0.26 -3.66 0.10
CA VAL A 271 -0.96 -3.40 -0.68
C VAL A 271 -1.46 -4.71 -1.30
N GLY A 272 -2.73 -5.03 -1.10
CA GLY A 272 -3.36 -6.23 -1.67
C GLY A 272 -4.85 -6.03 -1.87
N ASP A 273 -5.58 -7.12 -2.04
CA ASP A 273 -7.00 -7.12 -2.34
C ASP A 273 -7.84 -7.90 -1.30
N SER A 274 -9.16 -7.72 -1.35
CA SER A 274 -10.12 -8.41 -0.48
C SER A 274 -10.59 -9.76 -1.04
N GLY A 275 -10.34 -10.05 -2.32
CA GLY A 275 -10.80 -11.25 -3.01
C GLY A 275 -9.93 -12.49 -2.74
N GLU A 276 -8.64 -12.30 -2.42
CA GLU A 276 -7.74 -13.36 -1.97
C GLU A 276 -7.56 -13.39 -0.43
N ARG A 277 -6.42 -13.92 0.04
CA ARG A 277 -6.06 -14.04 1.47
C ARG A 277 -5.07 -12.95 1.91
N ASP A 278 -5.06 -11.83 1.20
CA ASP A 278 -4.04 -10.79 1.37
C ASP A 278 -4.21 -10.08 2.71
N ALA A 279 -5.45 -9.79 3.11
CA ALA A 279 -5.76 -9.24 4.42
C ALA A 279 -5.21 -10.12 5.55
N GLU A 280 -5.46 -11.44 5.52
CA GLU A 280 -4.98 -12.36 6.55
C GLU A 280 -3.45 -12.47 6.57
N VAL A 281 -2.83 -12.61 5.39
CA VAL A 281 -1.37 -12.73 5.28
C VAL A 281 -0.67 -11.45 5.73
N TYR A 282 -1.14 -10.28 5.29
CA TYR A 282 -0.51 -9.00 5.65
C TYR A 282 -0.77 -8.61 7.10
N ALA A 283 -1.93 -8.96 7.67
CA ALA A 283 -2.18 -8.79 9.10
C ALA A 283 -1.25 -9.68 9.95
N GLU A 284 -0.97 -10.91 9.51
CA GLU A 284 0.02 -11.78 10.17
C GLU A 284 1.43 -11.17 10.11
N ILE A 285 1.85 -10.70 8.93
CA ILE A 285 3.18 -10.08 8.74
C ILE A 285 3.31 -8.82 9.58
N MET A 286 2.30 -7.95 9.60
CA MET A 286 2.31 -6.73 10.41
C MET A 286 2.44 -7.02 11.91
N ARG A 287 1.79 -8.08 12.42
CA ARG A 287 1.95 -8.49 13.82
C ARG A 287 3.36 -8.97 14.13
N LYS A 288 4.03 -9.65 13.18
CA LYS A 288 5.41 -10.14 13.35
C LYS A 288 6.46 -9.04 13.14
N HIS A 289 6.16 -8.03 12.32
CA HIS A 289 7.10 -6.97 11.94
C HIS A 289 6.50 -5.55 12.13
N PRO A 290 5.98 -5.21 13.32
CA PRO A 290 5.20 -3.98 13.54
C PRO A 290 6.01 -2.68 13.46
N SER A 291 7.34 -2.78 13.56
CA SER A 291 8.26 -1.66 13.40
C SER A 291 8.71 -1.44 11.95
N GLN A 292 8.53 -2.45 11.08
CA GLN A 292 8.97 -2.40 9.70
C GLN A 292 7.80 -2.21 8.74
N VAL A 293 6.63 -2.80 9.03
CA VAL A 293 5.40 -2.57 8.27
C VAL A 293 4.62 -1.42 8.89
N LEU A 294 4.56 -0.30 8.17
CA LEU A 294 3.92 0.92 8.66
C LEU A 294 2.43 0.95 8.40
N LYS A 295 2.01 0.46 7.22
CA LYS A 295 0.61 0.47 6.82
C LYS A 295 0.27 -0.73 5.94
N VAL A 296 -0.94 -1.25 6.07
CA VAL A 296 -1.52 -2.24 5.16
C VAL A 296 -2.75 -1.66 4.48
N LEU A 297 -2.81 -1.75 3.16
CA LEU A 297 -3.90 -1.23 2.35
C LEU A 297 -4.54 -2.39 1.58
N ILE A 298 -5.82 -2.62 1.80
CA ILE A 298 -6.58 -3.69 1.15
C ILE A 298 -7.61 -3.08 0.22
N ARG A 299 -7.50 -3.33 -1.08
CA ARG A 299 -8.49 -2.91 -2.05
C ARG A 299 -9.71 -3.81 -1.94
N ALA A 300 -10.87 -3.22 -1.68
CA ALA A 300 -12.14 -3.89 -1.87
C ALA A 300 -12.36 -4.09 -3.38
N VAL A 301 -12.34 -5.35 -3.83
CA VAL A 301 -12.43 -5.68 -5.25
C VAL A 301 -13.75 -5.20 -5.84
N MET A 302 -14.85 -5.46 -5.11
CA MET A 302 -16.21 -4.99 -5.37
C MET A 302 -16.74 -4.31 -4.10
N ALA A 303 -17.34 -3.12 -4.23
CA ALA A 303 -17.83 -2.36 -3.07
C ALA A 303 -19.03 -3.04 -2.39
N GLU A 304 -19.78 -3.83 -3.15
CA GLU A 304 -20.98 -4.54 -2.73
C GLU A 304 -20.66 -5.89 -2.05
N ASP A 305 -19.41 -6.34 -2.11
CA ASP A 305 -18.96 -7.60 -1.49
C ASP A 305 -18.66 -7.41 -0.01
N VAL A 306 -19.72 -7.13 0.75
CA VAL A 306 -19.68 -6.85 2.19
C VAL A 306 -19.04 -8.02 2.95
N GLU A 307 -19.25 -9.27 2.52
CA GLU A 307 -18.69 -10.44 3.18
C GLU A 307 -17.16 -10.44 3.15
N ASN A 308 -16.55 -10.25 1.98
CA ASN A 308 -15.10 -10.22 1.87
C ASN A 308 -14.49 -8.97 2.49
N ILE A 309 -15.19 -7.83 2.43
CA ILE A 309 -14.76 -6.60 3.12
C ILE A 309 -14.72 -6.82 4.63
N GLU A 310 -15.77 -7.38 5.22
CA GLU A 310 -15.81 -7.66 6.67
C GLU A 310 -14.81 -8.73 7.08
N LYS A 311 -14.61 -9.75 6.25
CA LYS A 311 -13.55 -10.74 6.46
C LYS A 311 -12.16 -10.11 6.44
N ALA A 312 -11.90 -9.21 5.49
CA ALA A 312 -10.65 -8.45 5.44
C ALA A 312 -10.46 -7.58 6.69
N ARG A 313 -11.50 -6.87 7.15
CA ARG A 313 -11.46 -6.08 8.40
C ARG A 313 -11.19 -6.96 9.62
N ALA A 314 -11.87 -8.12 9.71
CA ALA A 314 -11.70 -9.06 10.80
C ALA A 314 -10.26 -9.57 10.93
N ALA A 315 -9.52 -9.69 9.83
CA ALA A 315 -8.12 -10.08 9.83
C ALA A 315 -7.22 -9.13 10.65
N PHE A 316 -7.58 -7.84 10.71
CA PHE A 316 -6.83 -6.80 11.44
C PHE A 316 -7.33 -6.56 12.87
N LYS A 317 -8.27 -7.38 13.39
CA LYS A 317 -8.72 -7.25 14.78
C LYS A 317 -7.54 -7.23 15.75
N GLY A 318 -7.51 -6.21 16.61
CA GLY A 318 -6.45 -5.98 17.60
C GLY A 318 -5.21 -5.25 17.06
N ILE A 319 -5.22 -4.79 15.81
CA ILE A 319 -4.21 -3.90 15.23
C ILE A 319 -4.77 -2.48 15.21
N ASP A 320 -3.95 -1.50 15.57
CA ASP A 320 -4.25 -0.07 15.48
C ASP A 320 -4.87 0.31 14.12
N GLU A 321 -6.06 0.92 14.14
CA GLU A 321 -6.82 1.31 12.96
C GLU A 321 -6.07 2.34 12.08
N ALA A 322 -5.11 3.09 12.64
CA ALA A 322 -4.26 3.97 11.84
C ALA A 322 -3.30 3.20 10.90
N LYS A 323 -3.01 1.94 11.21
CA LYS A 323 -2.03 1.10 10.50
C LYS A 323 -2.64 0.28 9.37
N TRP A 324 -3.95 0.28 9.18
CA TRP A 324 -4.55 -0.47 8.08
C TRP A 324 -5.80 0.20 7.54
N GLN A 325 -6.12 -0.06 6.27
CA GLN A 325 -7.29 0.53 5.63
C GLN A 325 -7.80 -0.40 4.53
N VAL A 326 -9.12 -0.63 4.52
CA VAL A 326 -9.82 -1.14 3.34
C VAL A 326 -10.30 0.05 2.51
N PHE A 327 -10.03 0.06 1.21
CA PHE A 327 -10.37 1.15 0.30
C PHE A 327 -11.01 0.63 -0.99
N THR A 328 -11.92 1.41 -1.58
CA THR A 328 -12.53 1.12 -2.90
C THR A 328 -11.93 1.98 -3.99
N ASP A 329 -11.75 3.27 -3.73
CA ASP A 329 -11.09 4.21 -4.62
C ASP A 329 -9.68 4.50 -4.08
N PRO A 330 -8.61 4.41 -4.89
CA PRO A 330 -7.27 4.82 -4.46
C PRO A 330 -7.20 6.26 -3.96
N ALA A 331 -8.10 7.15 -4.39
CA ALA A 331 -8.24 8.49 -3.86
C ALA A 331 -8.68 8.55 -2.38
N ASP A 332 -9.23 7.45 -1.84
CA ASP A 332 -9.57 7.32 -0.42
C ASP A 332 -8.34 6.98 0.43
N ILE A 333 -7.23 6.55 -0.20
CA ILE A 333 -5.94 6.32 0.46
C ILE A 333 -5.32 7.68 0.75
N VAL A 334 -5.77 8.28 1.83
CA VAL A 334 -5.31 9.58 2.29
C VAL A 334 -4.68 9.40 3.66
N GLU A 335 -3.63 10.17 3.96
CA GLU A 335 -3.09 10.26 5.33
C GLU A 335 -4.23 10.64 6.31
N PRO A 336 -4.22 10.15 7.56
CA PRO A 336 -5.30 10.38 8.52
C PRO A 336 -5.72 11.85 8.66
N GLU A 337 -4.77 12.79 8.51
CA GLU A 337 -5.02 14.23 8.57
C GLU A 337 -5.83 14.76 7.38
N SER A 338 -5.61 14.24 6.16
CA SER A 338 -6.22 14.80 4.95
C SER A 338 -7.57 14.16 4.60
N ARG A 339 -7.90 12.96 5.10
CA ARG A 339 -9.28 12.42 5.04
C ARG A 339 -10.21 13.20 5.95
N SER A 340 -9.74 13.48 7.17
CA SER A 340 -10.46 14.30 8.15
C SER A 340 -10.72 15.69 7.59
N LYS A 341 -9.69 16.34 7.01
CA LYS A 341 -9.83 17.66 6.38
C LYS A 341 -10.85 17.71 5.24
N LYS A 342 -10.87 16.74 4.32
CA LYS A 342 -11.86 16.71 3.22
C LYS A 342 -13.29 16.50 3.74
N LEU A 343 -13.47 15.61 4.71
CA LEU A 343 -14.76 15.40 5.38
C LEU A 343 -15.22 16.66 6.14
N TYR A 344 -14.29 17.39 6.76
CA TYR A 344 -14.57 18.67 7.39
C TYR A 344 -14.94 19.76 6.37
N GLU A 345 -14.25 19.84 5.23
CA GLU A 345 -14.60 20.77 4.15
C GLU A 345 -16.00 20.48 3.56
N GLU A 346 -16.38 19.21 3.41
CA GLU A 346 -17.73 18.82 2.98
C GLU A 346 -18.78 19.10 4.05
N ALA A 347 -18.52 18.72 5.31
CA ALA A 347 -19.40 18.99 6.46
C ALA A 347 -19.62 20.50 6.65
N GLN A 348 -18.59 21.31 6.43
CA GLN A 348 -18.67 22.78 6.47
C GLN A 348 -19.73 23.31 5.49
N VAL A 349 -19.87 22.74 4.29
CA VAL A 349 -20.87 23.19 3.31
C VAL A 349 -22.29 22.93 3.82
N TYR A 350 -22.54 21.76 4.40
CA TYR A 350 -23.87 21.39 4.91
C TYR A 350 -24.22 22.14 6.19
N LEU A 351 -23.28 22.27 7.11
CA LEU A 351 -23.47 22.99 8.37
C LEU A 351 -23.62 24.50 8.14
N HIS A 352 -22.87 25.08 7.20
CA HIS A 352 -23.07 26.47 6.77
C HIS A 352 -24.49 26.69 6.24
N LYS A 353 -24.97 25.82 5.34
CA LYS A 353 -26.36 25.87 4.85
C LYS A 353 -27.37 25.77 6.00
N ALA A 354 -27.10 24.89 6.97
CA ALA A 354 -27.98 24.70 8.12
C ALA A 354 -28.09 25.95 8.99
N VAL A 355 -26.97 26.58 9.34
CA VAL A 355 -26.98 27.82 10.14
C VAL A 355 -27.53 29.03 9.38
N THR A 356 -27.48 29.02 8.03
CA THR A 356 -28.05 30.08 7.18
C THR A 356 -29.53 29.88 6.79
N GLY A 357 -30.20 28.84 7.32
CA GLY A 357 -31.66 28.69 7.22
C GLY A 357 -32.21 27.80 6.09
N TYR A 358 -31.45 26.82 5.60
CA TYR A 358 -31.90 25.91 4.53
C TYR A 358 -32.60 24.61 4.99
N PHE A 359 -32.76 24.34 6.30
CA PHE A 359 -33.45 23.15 6.81
C PHE A 359 -34.72 23.49 7.59
N SER A 360 -35.75 22.66 7.39
CA SER A 360 -37.07 22.76 8.05
C SER A 360 -36.94 22.63 9.58
N PRO A 361 -37.65 23.45 10.38
CA PRO A 361 -37.41 23.63 11.82
C PRO A 361 -37.89 22.49 12.74
N LEU A 362 -38.03 21.26 12.26
CA LEU A 362 -38.78 20.23 13.01
C LEU A 362 -37.98 19.20 13.82
N THR A 363 -36.64 19.23 13.86
CA THR A 363 -35.88 18.28 14.74
C THR A 363 -34.39 18.61 14.99
N LEU A 364 -33.91 19.84 14.79
CA LEU A 364 -32.49 20.16 15.00
C LEU A 364 -32.30 21.07 16.22
N HIS A 365 -31.44 20.66 17.15
CA HIS A 365 -30.94 21.48 18.25
C HIS A 365 -29.96 22.51 17.66
N GLU A 366 -30.40 23.76 17.49
CA GLU A 366 -29.62 24.80 16.82
C GLU A 366 -28.26 25.04 17.47
N GLU A 367 -28.16 24.93 18.79
CA GLU A 367 -26.91 25.01 19.54
C GLU A 367 -25.92 23.91 19.17
N GLU A 368 -26.39 22.70 18.86
CA GLU A 368 -25.54 21.59 18.43
C GLU A 368 -25.02 21.82 17.01
N VAL A 369 -25.85 22.40 16.13
CA VAL A 369 -25.43 22.76 14.77
C VAL A 369 -24.34 23.82 14.80
N TRP A 370 -24.51 24.88 15.60
CA TRP A 370 -23.47 25.90 15.81
C TRP A 370 -22.20 25.29 16.39
N HIS A 371 -22.33 24.42 17.38
CA HIS A 371 -21.20 23.75 18.01
C HIS A 371 -20.43 22.85 17.04
N ASP A 372 -21.12 21.99 16.30
CA ASP A 372 -20.49 21.06 15.38
C ASP A 372 -19.85 21.80 14.20
N TYR A 373 -20.44 22.92 13.76
CA TYR A 373 -19.81 23.78 12.79
C TYR A 373 -18.52 24.42 13.33
N GLY A 374 -18.52 24.82 14.61
CA GLY A 374 -17.31 25.29 15.29
C GLY A 374 -16.19 24.24 15.32
N LEU A 375 -16.50 22.98 15.61
CA LEU A 375 -15.54 21.88 15.58
C LEU A 375 -14.92 21.71 14.19
N VAL A 376 -15.76 21.70 13.15
CA VAL A 376 -15.33 21.58 11.75
C VAL A 376 -14.41 22.74 11.36
N LEU A 377 -14.79 23.98 11.69
CA LEU A 377 -14.00 25.17 11.40
C LEU A 377 -12.64 25.15 12.09
N TRP A 378 -12.56 24.58 13.30
CA TRP A 378 -11.30 24.44 14.01
C TRP A 378 -10.33 23.54 13.24
N HIS A 379 -10.79 22.39 12.74
CA HIS A 379 -9.95 21.44 12.02
C HIS A 379 -9.48 21.93 10.65
N VAL A 380 -10.25 22.78 9.98
CA VAL A 380 -9.83 23.40 8.72
C VAL A 380 -8.95 24.65 8.95
N GLY A 381 -8.56 24.94 10.19
CA GLY A 381 -7.65 26.04 10.55
C GLY A 381 -8.32 27.42 10.68
N ARG A 382 -9.65 27.48 10.66
CA ARG A 382 -10.44 28.72 10.79
C ARG A 382 -10.79 29.01 12.25
N HIS A 383 -9.77 29.08 13.11
CA HIS A 383 -9.93 29.09 14.58
C HIS A 383 -10.77 30.27 15.12
N MET A 384 -10.63 31.47 14.55
CA MET A 384 -11.44 32.63 14.95
C MET A 384 -12.94 32.42 14.67
N GLU A 385 -13.25 31.77 13.54
CA GLU A 385 -14.64 31.48 13.17
C GLU A 385 -15.19 30.30 13.99
N ALA A 386 -14.35 29.33 14.32
CA ALA A 386 -14.70 28.27 15.26
C ALA A 386 -15.12 28.84 16.62
N ALA A 387 -14.33 29.76 17.18
CA ALA A 387 -14.67 30.44 18.43
C ALA A 387 -16.00 31.21 18.33
N HIS A 388 -16.25 31.90 17.20
CA HIS A 388 -17.52 32.59 16.97
C HIS A 388 -18.71 31.62 16.92
N ASN A 389 -18.54 30.44 16.33
CA ASN A 389 -19.58 29.42 16.26
C ASN A 389 -19.87 28.80 17.64
N PHE A 390 -18.85 28.51 18.44
CA PHE A 390 -19.06 28.10 19.84
C PHE A 390 -19.76 29.20 20.66
N GLN A 391 -19.43 30.47 20.41
CA GLN A 391 -20.10 31.60 21.05
C GLN A 391 -21.59 31.67 20.67
N ASN A 392 -21.93 31.44 19.39
CA ASN A 392 -23.32 31.37 18.95
C ASN A 392 -24.05 30.19 19.59
N ALA A 393 -23.41 29.02 19.72
CA ALA A 393 -24.00 27.86 20.38
C ALA A 393 -24.47 28.18 21.81
N VAL A 394 -23.63 28.84 22.61
CA VAL A 394 -23.97 29.20 23.99
C VAL A 394 -24.91 30.40 24.11
N ILE A 395 -24.99 31.27 23.09
CA ILE A 395 -26.02 32.32 23.01
C ILE A 395 -27.39 31.70 22.70
N THR A 396 -27.43 30.73 21.78
CA THR A 396 -28.65 30.01 21.39
C THR A 396 -29.18 29.17 22.54
N ASN A 397 -28.30 28.46 23.26
CA ASN A 397 -28.67 27.73 24.47
C ASN A 397 -27.67 28.02 25.61
N PRO A 398 -28.01 28.95 26.53
CA PRO A 398 -27.18 29.27 27.69
C PRO A 398 -26.99 28.13 28.70
N SER A 399 -27.74 27.02 28.56
CA SER A 399 -27.61 25.81 29.40
C SER A 399 -26.84 24.69 28.68
N PHE A 400 -26.00 25.02 27.70
CA PHE A 400 -25.26 24.05 26.89
C PHE A 400 -23.77 23.93 27.31
N PRO A 401 -23.42 23.07 28.29
CA PRO A 401 -22.09 23.04 28.90
C PRO A 401 -20.97 22.63 27.93
N LYS A 402 -21.26 21.77 26.93
CA LYS A 402 -20.27 21.37 25.90
C LYS A 402 -19.82 22.57 25.06
N GLY A 403 -20.76 23.45 24.71
CA GLY A 403 -20.48 24.70 23.99
C GLY A 403 -19.53 25.60 24.78
N TYR A 404 -19.79 25.77 26.09
CA TYR A 404 -18.91 26.57 26.96
C TYR A 404 -17.52 25.96 27.12
N ASN A 405 -17.40 24.63 27.25
CA ASN A 405 -16.11 23.95 27.35
C ASN A 405 -15.25 24.13 26.08
N ASN A 406 -15.86 24.00 24.90
CA ASN A 406 -15.16 24.15 23.63
C ASN A 406 -14.87 25.62 23.30
N LEU A 407 -15.77 26.54 23.68
CA LEU A 407 -15.51 27.98 23.65
C LEU A 407 -14.32 28.35 24.53
N ALA A 408 -14.24 27.80 25.74
CA ALA A 408 -13.14 28.05 26.68
C ALA A 408 -11.78 27.70 26.07
N CYS A 409 -11.67 26.49 25.52
CA CYS A 409 -10.44 26.04 24.88
C CYS A 409 -10.08 26.90 23.66
N ALA A 410 -11.05 27.23 22.80
CA ALA A 410 -10.83 28.06 21.63
C ALA A 410 -10.33 29.48 22.00
N LEU A 411 -10.97 30.14 22.96
CA LEU A 411 -10.63 31.51 23.36
C LEU A 411 -9.26 31.60 24.07
N VAL A 412 -8.94 30.66 24.96
CA VAL A 412 -7.63 30.65 25.63
C VAL A 412 -6.51 30.44 24.62
N LEU A 413 -6.63 29.47 23.72
CA LEU A 413 -5.60 29.20 22.71
C LEU A 413 -5.41 30.36 21.72
N LEU A 414 -6.51 30.97 21.25
CA LEU A 414 -6.44 32.20 20.44
C LEU A 414 -5.81 33.36 21.24
N GLY A 415 -6.12 33.47 22.53
CA GLY A 415 -5.59 34.52 23.39
C GLY A 415 -4.08 34.41 23.59
N LEU A 416 -3.60 33.19 23.83
CA LEU A 416 -2.19 32.86 24.02
C LEU A 416 -1.36 32.93 22.73
N SER A 417 -1.97 32.62 21.57
CA SER A 417 -1.28 32.65 20.27
C SER A 417 -1.09 34.06 19.70
N ASN A 418 -1.90 35.03 20.13
CA ASN A 418 -1.76 36.43 19.72
C ASN A 418 -0.45 37.05 20.25
N GLN A 419 0.14 37.96 19.46
CA GLN A 419 1.33 38.74 19.85
C GLN A 419 1.03 40.24 19.71
N PRO A 420 0.91 41.00 20.82
CA PRO A 420 0.97 40.55 22.22
C PRO A 420 -0.24 39.69 22.61
N MET A 421 -0.08 38.91 23.68
CA MET A 421 -1.12 38.04 24.24
C MET A 421 -2.42 38.83 24.49
N ASN A 422 -3.55 38.29 24.04
CA ASN A 422 -4.86 38.90 24.26
C ASN A 422 -5.43 38.44 25.61
N VAL A 423 -5.07 39.18 26.67
CA VAL A 423 -5.49 38.90 28.06
C VAL A 423 -7.01 38.83 28.21
N GLN A 424 -7.75 39.70 27.51
CA GLN A 424 -9.21 39.71 27.58
C GLN A 424 -9.82 38.41 27.03
N LEU A 425 -9.27 37.91 25.92
CA LEU A 425 -9.73 36.66 25.32
C LEU A 425 -9.45 35.46 26.21
N VAL A 426 -8.26 35.43 26.85
CA VAL A 426 -7.92 34.42 27.85
C VAL A 426 -8.90 34.45 29.03
N GLN A 427 -9.21 35.63 29.56
CA GLN A 427 -10.16 35.79 30.67
C GLN A 427 -11.57 35.31 30.31
N GLN A 428 -12.06 35.64 29.11
CA GLN A 428 -13.33 35.14 28.60
C GLN A 428 -13.34 33.61 28.48
N GLY A 429 -12.23 33.03 28.01
CA GLY A 429 -12.07 31.58 27.93
C GLY A 429 -12.14 30.90 29.30
N LEU A 430 -11.46 31.45 30.32
CA LEU A 430 -11.52 30.93 31.69
C LEU A 430 -12.93 31.04 32.29
N GLN A 431 -13.64 32.14 32.06
CA GLN A 431 -15.05 32.29 32.48
C GLN A 431 -15.97 31.26 31.81
N ALA A 432 -15.73 30.94 30.53
CA ALA A 432 -16.47 29.89 29.84
C ALA A 432 -16.19 28.51 30.45
N ALA A 433 -14.96 28.22 30.87
CA ALA A 433 -14.64 26.96 31.57
C ALA A 433 -15.37 26.85 32.91
N GLU A 434 -15.41 27.93 33.69
CA GLU A 434 -16.18 28.00 34.95
C GLU A 434 -17.67 27.74 34.69
N GLN A 435 -18.22 28.30 33.62
CA GLN A 435 -19.62 28.11 33.27
C GLN A 435 -19.95 26.68 32.81
N ALA A 436 -19.04 26.02 32.07
CA ALA A 436 -19.20 24.61 31.73
C ALA A 436 -19.24 23.73 33.00
N ILE A 437 -18.37 24.01 33.97
CA ILE A 437 -18.33 23.31 35.27
C ILE A 437 -19.58 23.62 36.10
N SER A 438 -20.06 24.87 36.12
CA SER A 438 -21.23 25.26 36.92
C SER A 438 -22.50 24.55 36.43
N LEU A 439 -22.65 24.41 35.11
CA LEU A 439 -23.79 23.75 34.47
C LEU A 439 -23.74 22.21 34.61
N ALA A 440 -22.54 21.63 34.67
CA ALA A 440 -22.35 20.18 34.69
C ALA A 440 -21.17 19.76 35.60
N PRO A 441 -21.30 19.95 36.94
CA PRO A 441 -20.18 19.78 37.88
C PRO A 441 -19.74 18.33 38.06
N HIS A 442 -20.55 17.37 37.62
CA HIS A 442 -20.24 15.94 37.70
C HIS A 442 -19.58 15.38 36.44
N THR A 443 -19.36 16.20 35.40
CA THR A 443 -18.69 15.78 34.18
C THR A 443 -17.17 15.87 34.39
N PRO A 444 -16.43 14.74 34.51
CA PRO A 444 -15.00 14.75 34.83
C PRO A 444 -14.18 15.57 33.84
N LEU A 445 -14.62 15.52 32.58
CA LEU A 445 -13.97 16.17 31.47
C LEU A 445 -13.85 17.70 31.63
N TYR A 446 -14.89 18.38 32.11
CA TYR A 446 -14.81 19.84 32.24
C TYR A 446 -13.78 20.27 33.30
N TRP A 447 -13.61 19.46 34.35
CA TRP A 447 -12.53 19.63 35.32
C TRP A 447 -11.15 19.35 34.73
N ARG A 448 -11.03 18.32 33.89
CA ARG A 448 -9.79 18.01 33.17
C ARG A 448 -9.36 19.17 32.28
N ASN A 449 -10.26 19.68 31.43
CA ASN A 449 -9.94 20.77 30.51
C ASN A 449 -9.66 22.07 31.27
N ALA A 450 -10.42 22.38 32.33
CA ALA A 450 -10.11 23.54 33.18
C ALA A 450 -8.71 23.47 33.79
N ALA A 451 -8.28 22.28 34.26
CA ALA A 451 -6.92 22.08 34.77
C ALA A 451 -5.84 22.39 33.72
N VAL A 452 -6.06 21.95 32.46
CA VAL A 452 -5.18 22.25 31.33
C VAL A 452 -5.13 23.75 31.06
N LEU A 453 -6.28 24.40 30.94
CA LEU A 453 -6.39 25.83 30.64
C LEU A 453 -5.71 26.70 31.72
N LEU A 454 -5.98 26.41 32.99
CA LEU A 454 -5.38 27.11 34.12
C LEU A 454 -3.87 26.92 34.18
N SER A 455 -3.38 25.72 33.85
CA SER A 455 -1.95 25.42 33.73
C SER A 455 -1.29 26.25 32.61
N MET A 456 -1.92 26.32 31.42
CA MET A 456 -1.44 27.13 30.29
C MET A 456 -1.37 28.62 30.61
N THR A 457 -2.29 29.13 31.43
CA THR A 457 -2.34 30.55 31.82
C THR A 457 -1.52 30.87 33.06
N GLY A 458 -0.87 29.86 33.67
CA GLY A 458 0.02 30.04 34.83
C GLY A 458 -0.66 30.05 36.20
N ASP A 459 -1.97 29.76 36.29
CA ASP A 459 -2.66 29.58 37.58
C ASP A 459 -2.52 28.14 38.08
N GLN A 460 -1.32 27.84 38.58
CA GLN A 460 -0.95 26.49 39.00
C GLN A 460 -1.80 25.99 40.19
N GLN A 461 -2.21 26.89 41.10
CA GLN A 461 -2.98 26.50 42.27
C GLN A 461 -4.38 26.02 41.87
N SER A 462 -5.07 26.80 41.04
CA SER A 462 -6.40 26.42 40.54
C SER A 462 -6.33 25.21 39.60
N ALA A 463 -5.26 25.10 38.80
CA ALA A 463 -5.03 23.94 37.94
C ALA A 463 -4.94 22.63 38.73
N ILE A 464 -4.18 22.60 39.83
CA ILE A 464 -4.08 21.43 40.71
C ILE A 464 -5.44 21.10 41.35
N ALA A 465 -6.18 22.11 41.81
CA ALA A 465 -7.50 21.91 42.39
C ALA A 465 -8.50 21.31 41.38
N ALA A 466 -8.49 21.79 40.13
CA ALA A 466 -9.31 21.23 39.06
C ALA A 466 -8.88 19.81 38.69
N TRP A 467 -7.57 19.53 38.63
CA TRP A 467 -7.03 18.19 38.39
C TRP A 467 -7.47 17.19 39.46
N GLU A 468 -7.47 17.61 40.72
CA GLU A 468 -7.96 16.80 41.84
C GLU A 468 -9.43 16.44 41.71
N ARG A 469 -10.26 17.38 41.26
CA ARG A 469 -11.69 17.11 40.98
C ARG A 469 -11.86 16.13 39.82
N PHE A 470 -11.09 16.28 38.74
CA PHE A 470 -11.07 15.32 37.63
C PHE A 470 -10.68 13.92 38.12
N ARG A 471 -9.59 13.81 38.88
CA ARG A 471 -9.07 12.54 39.43
C ARG A 471 -10.09 11.83 40.32
N GLN A 472 -10.83 12.57 41.14
CA GLN A 472 -11.89 12.00 41.96
C GLN A 472 -13.06 11.46 41.12
N ALA A 473 -13.36 12.12 40.00
CA ALA A 473 -14.50 11.79 39.14
C ALA A 473 -14.17 10.70 38.10
N ASP A 474 -12.93 10.61 37.62
CA ASP A 474 -12.44 9.53 36.73
C ASP A 474 -11.01 9.07 37.10
N PRO A 475 -10.88 8.23 38.14
CA PRO A 475 -9.57 7.78 38.64
C PRO A 475 -8.77 6.95 37.64
N ARG A 476 -9.43 6.24 36.72
CA ARG A 476 -8.74 5.34 35.77
C ARG A 476 -8.05 6.15 34.69
N THR A 477 -8.75 7.10 34.09
CA THR A 477 -8.17 7.98 33.06
C THR A 477 -7.11 8.88 33.69
N ALA A 478 -7.35 9.43 34.88
CA ALA A 478 -6.36 10.24 35.59
C ALA A 478 -5.06 9.46 35.87
N ALA A 479 -5.14 8.19 36.31
CA ALA A 479 -3.95 7.37 36.52
C ALA A 479 -3.16 7.09 35.22
N ALA A 480 -3.86 6.92 34.10
CA ALA A 480 -3.22 6.74 32.79
C ALA A 480 -2.49 8.03 32.34
N GLU A 481 -3.10 9.20 32.54
CA GLU A 481 -2.49 10.49 32.18
C GLU A 481 -1.34 10.87 33.12
N GLU A 482 -1.44 10.54 34.41
CA GLU A 482 -0.33 10.68 35.37
C GLU A 482 0.89 9.84 34.98
N ALA A 483 0.69 8.61 34.49
CA ALA A 483 1.76 7.78 33.95
C ALA A 483 2.43 8.39 32.69
N LEU A 484 1.72 9.27 31.98
CA LEU A 484 2.19 9.98 30.80
C LEU A 484 2.72 11.40 31.09
N GLY A 485 2.74 11.83 32.36
CA GLY A 485 3.30 13.11 32.78
C GLY A 485 2.35 14.08 33.48
N GLY A 486 1.16 13.64 33.91
CA GLY A 486 0.24 14.43 34.73
C GLY A 486 -0.75 15.25 33.91
N ILE A 487 -0.94 16.53 34.28
CA ILE A 487 -1.88 17.43 33.58
C ILE A 487 -1.46 17.54 32.09
N PRO A 488 -2.35 17.21 31.15
CA PRO A 488 -2.08 17.31 29.72
C PRO A 488 -1.72 18.74 29.28
N ARG A 489 -1.05 18.85 28.13
CA ARG A 489 -0.68 20.14 27.53
C ARG A 489 -1.65 20.62 26.46
N ASP A 490 -2.80 19.98 26.32
CA ASP A 490 -3.77 20.26 25.27
C ASP A 490 -5.21 20.01 25.75
N CYS A 491 -6.10 20.94 25.41
CA CYS A 491 -7.55 20.88 25.66
C CYS A 491 -8.36 20.57 24.40
N THR A 492 -7.74 20.53 23.22
CA THR A 492 -8.41 20.33 21.92
C THR A 492 -8.73 18.87 21.61
N TRP A 493 -8.45 17.96 22.53
CA TRP A 493 -8.68 16.52 22.33
C TRP A 493 -10.17 16.20 22.03
N GLU A 494 -11.12 16.98 22.54
CA GLU A 494 -12.56 16.88 22.19
C GLU A 494 -12.90 17.44 20.82
N PHE A 495 -12.01 18.22 20.21
CA PHE A 495 -12.23 18.64 18.84
C PHE A 495 -12.07 17.43 17.92
N TYR A 496 -11.19 16.51 18.27
CA TYR A 496 -10.98 15.24 17.58
C TYR A 496 -11.96 14.16 18.07
N PHE A 497 -13.25 14.26 17.72
CA PHE A 497 -14.17 13.13 17.89
C PHE A 497 -14.33 12.27 16.62
N ARG A 498 -14.55 10.99 16.93
CA ARG A 498 -14.55 9.75 16.15
C ARG A 498 -15.52 9.70 14.97
#